data_AF-A0A143QK61-F1
#
_entry.id   AF-A0A143QK61-F1
#
_cell.length_a   1.000
_cell.length_b   1.000
_cell.length_c   1.000
_cell.angle_alpha   90.00
_cell.angle_beta   90.00
_cell.angle_gamma   90.00
#
_symmetry.space_group_name_H-M   'P 1'
#
loop_
_entity.id
_entity.type
_entity.pdbx_description
1 polymer ?
#
loop_
_entity_poly.entity_id
_entity_poly.type
_entity_poly.pdbx_seq_one_letter_code
_entity_poly.pdbx_strand_id
1 'polypeptide(L)'
;MFRRIAVTVAVVAGAAALGVGTANADEWPVAPPYPSPTAPQDVTGVFLTPQDPDYWNPFVSENRLTSPYGNSTRIVCTGFHGVLLECWQADSNGNPHKLIPLSMDYPGSTGHLLPGGGPGHFVYPGYIPGIG
;
A
#
# COMPACT_ATOMS: atom_id res chain seq x y z
N MET A 1 51.65 31.81 -29.59
CA MET A 1 51.77 31.49 -28.15
C MET A 1 50.71 30.46 -27.80
N PHE A 2 51.05 29.16 -27.81
CA PHE A 2 50.12 28.07 -27.49
C PHE A 2 49.86 28.04 -25.98
N ARG A 3 48.60 28.03 -25.54
CA ARG A 3 48.27 27.82 -24.13
C ARG A 3 47.05 26.90 -23.97
N ARG A 4 47.38 25.63 -23.76
CA ARG A 4 46.80 24.63 -22.83
C ARG A 4 45.28 24.41 -22.80
N ILE A 5 44.94 23.24 -23.34
CA ILE A 5 43.91 22.26 -22.94
C ILE A 5 43.29 22.48 -21.56
N ALA A 6 41.95 22.44 -21.51
CA ALA A 6 41.19 21.95 -20.36
C ALA A 6 40.06 21.03 -20.87
N VAL A 7 40.13 19.75 -20.49
CA VAL A 7 39.12 18.71 -20.65
C VAL A 7 38.38 18.59 -19.33
N THR A 8 37.04 18.63 -19.36
CA THR A 8 36.11 18.08 -18.34
C THR A 8 34.69 18.37 -18.82
N VAL A 9 33.63 17.57 -18.68
CA VAL A 9 33.34 16.22 -18.14
C VAL A 9 31.99 15.83 -18.78
N ALA A 10 31.76 14.54 -18.98
CA ALA A 10 30.57 13.96 -19.60
C ALA A 10 29.24 14.39 -18.96
N VAL A 11 28.26 14.80 -19.78
CA VAL A 11 26.85 14.81 -19.39
C VAL A 11 26.30 13.41 -19.67
N VAL A 12 26.17 12.61 -18.62
CA VAL A 12 25.38 11.39 -18.63
C VAL A 12 23.91 11.82 -18.66
N ALA A 13 23.34 12.00 -19.86
CA ALA A 13 21.90 12.10 -20.04
C ALA A 13 21.30 10.68 -20.11
N GLY A 14 21.43 9.93 -19.02
CA GLY A 14 20.74 8.66 -18.81
C GLY A 14 19.41 8.90 -18.11
N ALA A 15 18.46 9.53 -18.79
CA ALA A 15 17.13 9.78 -18.23
C ALA A 15 16.08 9.85 -19.36
N ALA A 16 15.50 8.70 -19.73
CA ALA A 16 14.16 8.58 -20.32
C ALA A 16 13.80 7.13 -20.70
N ALA A 17 13.96 6.16 -19.80
CA ALA A 17 13.44 4.81 -20.03
C ALA A 17 12.74 4.21 -18.79
N LEU A 18 12.17 5.05 -17.93
CA LEU A 18 11.28 4.60 -16.86
C LEU A 18 9.85 4.96 -17.21
N GLY A 19 9.03 3.93 -17.39
CA GLY A 19 7.64 3.99 -16.95
C GLY A 19 6.58 4.25 -18.01
N VAL A 20 6.35 3.30 -18.91
CA VAL A 20 4.96 2.93 -19.28
C VAL A 20 4.83 1.41 -19.30
N GLY A 21 5.35 0.76 -18.26
CA GLY A 21 4.94 -0.60 -17.98
C GLY A 21 3.53 -0.53 -17.42
N THR A 22 2.56 -1.15 -18.09
CA THR A 22 1.36 -1.67 -17.43
C THR A 22 1.83 -2.70 -16.40
N ALA A 23 2.33 -2.22 -15.27
CA ALA A 23 2.83 -3.06 -14.20
C ALA A 23 1.65 -3.89 -13.68
N ASN A 24 1.80 -5.21 -13.82
CA ASN A 24 0.94 -6.31 -13.36
C ASN A 24 -0.17 -5.86 -12.40
N ALA A 25 -1.31 -5.48 -12.96
CA ALA A 25 -2.52 -5.32 -12.17
C ALA A 25 -3.02 -6.71 -11.77
N ASP A 26 -3.40 -6.86 -10.51
CA ASP A 26 -4.14 -8.03 -10.08
C ASP A 26 -5.60 -7.96 -10.58
N GLU A 27 -6.42 -8.94 -10.22
CA GLU A 27 -7.87 -8.87 -10.41
C GLU A 27 -8.52 -8.36 -9.12
N TRP A 28 -9.56 -7.54 -9.22
CA TRP A 28 -10.37 -7.19 -8.05
C TRP A 28 -11.02 -8.45 -7.48
N PRO A 29 -11.17 -8.57 -6.15
CA PRO A 29 -11.86 -9.70 -5.57
C PRO A 29 -13.34 -9.66 -5.99
N VAL A 30 -13.85 -10.77 -6.51
CA VAL A 30 -15.22 -10.89 -6.99
C VAL A 30 -16.11 -11.47 -5.89
N ALA A 31 -17.23 -10.82 -5.62
CA ALA A 31 -18.22 -11.35 -4.69
C ALA A 31 -18.84 -12.65 -5.25
N PRO A 32 -18.96 -13.71 -4.43
CA PRO A 32 -19.61 -14.93 -4.88
C PRO A 32 -21.10 -14.68 -5.20
N PRO A 33 -21.74 -15.52 -6.05
CA PRO A 33 -23.13 -15.35 -6.45
C PRO A 33 -24.14 -15.71 -5.35
N TYR A 34 -23.68 -16.05 -4.15
CA TYR A 34 -24.47 -16.41 -2.99
C TYR A 34 -24.06 -15.53 -1.79
N PRO A 35 -24.93 -15.38 -0.77
CA PRO A 35 -24.57 -14.65 0.44
C PRO A 35 -23.32 -15.23 1.08
N SER A 36 -22.27 -14.42 1.19
CA SER A 36 -21.01 -14.79 1.83
C SER A 36 -20.68 -13.82 2.97
N PRO A 37 -20.32 -14.33 4.16
CA PRO A 37 -19.92 -13.48 5.28
C PRO A 37 -18.55 -12.83 5.06
N THR A 38 -17.81 -13.22 4.02
CA THR A 38 -16.50 -12.67 3.64
C THR A 38 -16.50 -12.00 2.27
N ALA A 39 -17.69 -11.64 1.76
CA ALA A 39 -17.82 -10.95 0.49
C ALA A 39 -16.98 -9.66 0.48
N PRO A 40 -16.27 -9.33 -0.62
CA PRO A 40 -15.42 -8.15 -0.68
C PRO A 40 -16.22 -6.86 -0.46
N GLN A 41 -15.69 -5.95 0.35
CA GLN A 41 -16.30 -4.65 0.67
C GLN A 41 -15.35 -3.52 0.29
N ASP A 42 -15.90 -2.41 -0.20
CA ASP A 42 -15.15 -1.17 -0.36
C ASP A 42 -14.93 -0.54 1.01
N VAL A 43 -13.67 -0.30 1.34
CA VAL A 43 -13.21 0.22 2.64
C VAL A 43 -12.30 1.44 2.45
N THR A 44 -12.44 2.16 1.34
CA THR A 44 -11.67 3.39 1.13
C THR A 44 -11.90 4.39 2.24
N GLY A 45 -10.82 4.97 2.77
CA GLY A 45 -10.90 6.03 3.78
C GLY A 45 -10.96 5.55 5.23
N VAL A 46 -10.86 4.24 5.51
CA VAL A 46 -10.99 3.70 6.88
C VAL A 46 -9.65 3.32 7.53
N PHE A 47 -8.54 3.40 6.81
CA PHE A 47 -7.23 3.03 7.35
C PHE A 47 -6.53 4.24 7.97
N LEU A 48 -5.77 4.00 9.04
CA LEU A 48 -4.70 4.91 9.42
C LEU A 48 -3.57 4.81 8.39
N THR A 49 -3.09 5.95 7.92
CA THR A 49 -1.98 6.11 6.99
C THR A 49 -0.82 6.83 7.68
N PRO A 50 0.42 6.77 7.16
CA PRO A 50 1.57 7.41 7.81
C PRO A 50 1.44 8.91 8.09
N GLN A 51 0.50 9.60 7.44
CA GLN A 51 0.19 11.01 7.63
C GLN A 51 -0.74 11.26 8.83
N ASP A 52 -1.43 10.23 9.32
CA ASP A 52 -2.31 10.32 10.48
C ASP A 52 -1.47 10.26 11.78
N PRO A 53 -1.70 11.17 12.75
CA PRO A 53 -0.94 11.18 14.01
C PRO A 53 -1.00 9.87 14.79
N ASP A 54 -2.13 9.17 14.74
CA ASP A 54 -2.37 7.91 15.46
C ASP A 54 -1.77 6.68 14.78
N TYR A 55 -1.24 6.82 13.55
CA TYR A 55 -0.67 5.71 12.81
C TYR A 55 0.44 4.98 13.57
N TRP A 56 1.28 5.74 14.27
CA TRP A 56 2.40 5.19 15.07
C TRP A 56 2.01 4.86 16.51
N ASN A 57 0.76 5.10 16.92
CA ASN A 57 0.30 4.89 18.29
C ASN A 57 -0.13 3.42 18.52
N PRO A 58 0.62 2.63 19.31
CA PRO A 58 0.31 1.21 19.50
C PRO A 58 -0.92 0.96 20.37
N PHE A 59 -1.48 2.01 20.98
CA PHE A 59 -2.71 1.94 21.78
C PHE A 59 -3.98 2.21 20.96
N VAL A 60 -3.84 2.58 19.69
CA VAL A 60 -4.97 2.76 18.77
C VAL A 60 -5.16 1.50 17.94
N SER A 61 -6.30 0.84 18.19
CA SER A 61 -6.70 -0.44 17.58
C SER A 61 -7.48 -0.25 16.30
N GLU A 62 -6.82 0.28 15.27
CA GLU A 62 -7.37 0.50 13.93
C GLU A 62 -6.46 -0.09 12.85
N ASN A 63 -7.02 -0.40 11.68
CA ASN A 63 -6.25 -0.97 10.58
C ASN A 63 -5.29 0.07 10.00
N ARG A 64 -4.13 -0.40 9.52
CA ARG A 64 -3.07 0.47 8.99
C ARG A 64 -2.77 0.16 7.54
N LEU A 65 -2.46 1.21 6.80
CA LEU A 65 -2.10 1.14 5.39
C LEU A 65 -0.80 1.90 5.13
N THR A 66 0.24 1.19 4.68
CA THR A 66 1.45 1.80 4.12
C THR A 66 1.37 1.74 2.62
N SER A 67 1.05 2.88 2.00
CA SER A 67 0.84 2.97 0.56
C SER A 67 1.26 4.34 0.03
N PRO A 68 1.80 4.43 -1.20
CA PRO A 68 2.05 5.72 -1.83
C PRO A 68 0.76 6.49 -2.12
N TYR A 69 -0.39 5.81 -2.11
CA TYR A 69 -1.70 6.40 -2.39
C TYR A 69 -2.50 6.71 -1.13
N GLY A 70 -2.05 6.30 0.05
CA GLY A 70 -2.79 6.46 1.31
C GLY A 70 -4.24 5.98 1.17
N ASN A 71 -5.20 6.80 1.60
CA ASN A 71 -6.64 6.56 1.44
C ASN A 71 -7.25 7.18 0.16
N SER A 72 -6.44 7.71 -0.77
CA SER A 72 -6.95 8.50 -1.90
C SER A 72 -7.48 7.65 -3.07
N THR A 73 -7.16 6.36 -3.10
CA THR A 73 -7.58 5.43 -4.14
C THR A 73 -8.50 4.35 -3.58
N ARG A 74 -9.20 3.63 -4.48
CA ARG A 74 -10.12 2.56 -4.11
C ARG A 74 -9.40 1.46 -3.32
N ILE A 75 -9.97 1.02 -2.20
CA ILE A 75 -9.47 -0.09 -1.40
C ILE A 75 -10.62 -1.06 -1.18
N VAL A 76 -10.41 -2.33 -1.52
CA VAL A 76 -11.39 -3.39 -1.35
C VAL A 76 -10.78 -4.48 -0.49
N CYS A 77 -11.49 -4.89 0.57
CA CYS A 77 -11.04 -5.98 1.43
C CYS A 77 -12.11 -7.05 1.60
N THR A 78 -11.66 -8.29 1.78
CA THR A 78 -12.46 -9.33 2.43
C THR A 78 -12.29 -9.20 3.93
N GLY A 79 -13.29 -9.64 4.70
CA GLY A 79 -13.22 -9.59 6.15
C GLY A 79 -14.29 -10.45 6.79
N PHE A 80 -14.07 -10.82 8.05
CA PHE A 80 -15.03 -11.58 8.85
C PHE A 80 -15.12 -10.97 10.24
N HIS A 81 -16.35 -10.67 10.69
CA HIS A 81 -16.62 -10.12 12.03
C HIS A 81 -15.75 -8.91 12.41
N GLY A 82 -15.49 -8.01 11.45
CA GLY A 82 -14.70 -6.78 11.68
C GLY A 82 -13.19 -6.94 11.56
N VAL A 83 -12.68 -8.16 11.29
CA VAL A 83 -11.27 -8.40 10.97
C VAL A 83 -11.10 -8.43 9.46
N LEU A 84 -10.19 -7.60 8.94
CA LEU A 84 -9.83 -7.59 7.52
C LEU A 84 -8.89 -8.77 7.24
N LEU A 85 -9.10 -9.45 6.12
CA LEU A 85 -8.33 -10.63 5.71
C LEU A 85 -7.39 -10.27 4.56
N GLU A 86 -7.92 -10.22 3.34
CA GLU A 86 -7.16 -9.86 2.15
C GLU A 86 -7.64 -8.51 1.63
N CYS A 87 -6.72 -7.66 1.20
CA CYS A 87 -7.03 -6.32 0.71
C CYS A 87 -6.35 -6.05 -0.63
N TRP A 88 -6.99 -5.19 -1.42
CA TRP A 88 -6.50 -4.68 -2.70
C TRP A 88 -6.62 -3.18 -2.71
N GLN A 89 -5.66 -2.50 -3.32
CA GLN A 89 -5.70 -1.07 -3.52
C GLN A 89 -5.47 -0.72 -4.98
N ALA A 90 -6.23 0.25 -5.47
CA ALA A 90 -6.02 0.83 -6.79
C ALA A 90 -4.75 1.69 -6.83
N ASP A 91 -4.00 1.60 -7.93
CA ASP A 91 -3.02 2.62 -8.29
C ASP A 91 -3.70 3.92 -8.78
N SER A 92 -2.89 4.91 -9.17
CA SER A 92 -3.40 6.19 -9.69
C SER A 92 -4.21 6.08 -10.99
N ASN A 93 -4.11 4.95 -11.70
CA ASN A 93 -4.85 4.66 -12.92
C ASN A 93 -6.10 3.80 -12.67
N GLY A 94 -6.36 3.43 -11.41
CA GLY A 94 -7.50 2.59 -11.02
C GLY A 94 -7.24 1.09 -11.08
N ASN A 95 -6.01 0.64 -11.39
CA ASN A 95 -5.71 -0.78 -11.48
C ASN A 95 -5.48 -1.37 -10.09
N PRO A 96 -6.07 -2.52 -9.73
CA PRO A 96 -5.89 -3.12 -8.41
C PRO A 96 -4.52 -3.78 -8.24
N HIS A 97 -4.03 -3.71 -7.01
CA HIS A 97 -2.84 -4.40 -6.54
C HIS A 97 -3.15 -5.03 -5.19
N LYS A 98 -2.90 -6.32 -5.02
CA LYS A 98 -3.10 -7.02 -3.76
C LYS A 98 -2.09 -6.50 -2.74
N LEU A 99 -2.62 -6.03 -1.62
CA LEU A 99 -1.82 -5.56 -0.50
C LEU A 99 -1.19 -6.75 0.23
N ILE A 100 0.00 -6.52 0.76
CA ILE A 100 0.74 -7.50 1.55
C ILE A 100 0.38 -7.30 3.02
N PRO A 101 -0.28 -8.27 3.68
CA PRO A 101 -0.47 -8.21 5.13
C PRO A 101 0.85 -8.49 5.85
N LEU A 102 1.20 -7.71 6.86
CA LEU A 102 2.38 -7.96 7.67
C LEU A 102 2.10 -8.98 8.76
N SER A 103 3.04 -9.91 8.97
CA SER A 103 2.97 -10.97 10.00
C SER A 103 3.23 -10.46 11.42
N MET A 104 3.79 -9.27 11.54
CA MET A 104 3.88 -8.49 12.77
C MET A 104 3.31 -7.13 12.42
N ASP A 105 2.12 -6.81 12.96
CA ASP A 105 1.44 -5.52 12.81
C ASP A 105 2.40 -4.41 13.28
N TYR A 106 3.28 -3.91 12.40
CA TYR A 106 4.32 -2.93 12.71
C TYR A 106 4.52 -1.88 11.60
N PRO A 107 4.37 -0.58 11.93
CA PRO A 107 3.76 -0.09 13.16
C PRO A 107 2.33 -0.61 13.25
N GLY A 108 1.93 -1.06 14.43
CA GLY A 108 0.62 -1.66 14.60
C GLY A 108 0.12 -1.54 16.01
N SER A 109 -0.98 -2.21 16.27
CA SER A 109 -1.73 -2.10 17.49
C SER A 109 -1.44 -3.28 18.42
N THR A 110 -1.41 -2.99 19.73
CA THR A 110 -1.54 -4.01 20.78
C THR A 110 -2.84 -4.84 20.65
N GLY A 111 -3.84 -4.34 19.91
CA GLY A 111 -5.08 -5.03 19.58
C GLY A 111 -4.98 -6.08 18.46
N HIS A 112 -3.84 -6.26 17.79
CA HIS A 112 -3.69 -7.27 16.72
C HIS A 112 -3.92 -8.71 17.22
N LEU A 113 -3.71 -8.98 18.50
CA LEU A 113 -3.94 -10.29 19.11
C LEU A 113 -5.37 -10.50 19.64
N LEU A 114 -6.30 -9.58 19.36
CA LEU A 114 -7.70 -9.74 19.72
C LEU A 114 -8.29 -11.00 19.05
N PRO A 115 -9.26 -11.68 19.68
CA PRO A 115 -9.88 -12.88 19.11
C PRO A 115 -10.31 -12.66 17.66
N GLY A 116 -9.82 -13.50 16.75
CA GLY A 116 -10.08 -13.40 15.31
C GLY A 116 -9.00 -12.68 14.49
N GLY A 117 -7.97 -12.09 15.10
CA GLY A 117 -6.82 -11.49 14.41
C GLY A 117 -6.73 -9.96 14.46
N GLY A 118 -7.68 -9.29 15.13
CA GLY A 118 -7.65 -7.86 15.43
C GLY A 118 -7.50 -6.95 14.20
N PRO A 119 -7.11 -5.67 14.40
CA PRO A 119 -6.64 -4.82 13.32
C PRO A 119 -5.36 -5.37 12.70
N GLY A 120 -5.20 -5.15 11.39
CA GLY A 120 -4.00 -5.53 10.66
C GLY A 120 -3.33 -4.36 9.96
N HIS A 121 -2.12 -4.62 9.48
CA HIS A 121 -1.33 -3.68 8.71
C HIS A 121 -1.05 -4.24 7.32
N PHE A 122 -1.48 -3.48 6.32
CA PHE A 122 -1.38 -3.80 4.91
C PHE A 122 -0.40 -2.85 4.21
N VAL A 123 0.41 -3.39 3.32
CA VAL A 123 1.45 -2.65 2.59
C VAL A 123 1.23 -2.78 1.10
N TYR A 124 1.29 -1.65 0.40
CA TYR A 124 1.25 -1.63 -1.06
C TYR A 124 2.50 -2.33 -1.64
N PRO A 125 2.36 -3.24 -2.62
CA PRO A 125 3.49 -4.02 -3.12
C PRO A 125 4.60 -3.13 -3.68
N GLY A 126 5.83 -3.39 -3.24
CA GLY A 126 7.02 -2.64 -3.66
C GLY A 126 7.18 -1.25 -3.02
N TYR A 127 6.27 -0.82 -2.16
CA TYR A 127 6.40 0.45 -1.46
C TYR A 127 7.18 0.30 -0.14
N ILE A 128 8.22 1.12 0.02
CA ILE A 128 8.98 1.28 1.27
C ILE A 128 8.85 2.74 1.71
N PRO A 129 8.15 3.06 2.81
CA PRO A 129 8.01 4.44 3.26
C PRO A 129 9.38 5.06 3.59
N GLY A 130 9.62 6.28 3.12
CA GLY A 130 10.85 7.04 3.37
C GLY A 130 12.01 6.79 2.39
N ILE A 131 11.85 5.89 1.42
CA ILE A 131 12.76 5.73 0.29
C ILE A 131 11.99 6.16 -0.97
N GLY A 132 12.25 7.39 -1.41
CA GLY A 132 11.65 8.00 -2.60
C GLY A 132 12.63 8.93 -3.29
#